data_AF-A0A363TZ20-F1
#
_entry.id   AF-A0A363TZ20-F1
#
_cell.length_a   1.000
_cell.length_b   1.000
_cell.length_c   1.000
_cell.angle_alpha   90.00
_cell.angle_beta   90.00
_cell.angle_gamma   90.00
#
_symmetry.space_group_name_H-M   'P 1'
#
loop_
_entity.id
_entity.type
_entity.pdbx_description
1 polymer ?
#
loop_
_entity_poly.entity_id
_entity_poly.type
_entity_poly.pdbx_seq_one_letter_code
_entity_poly.pdbx_strand_id
1 'polypeptide(L)'
;SIYLVESFHATAIGLGIFSSMYFYPYAVCQPFVGVLTDRLGGRRIIACFTFIAFLGCLLFSVSREMVSASLGRVLVGIGVAGAFVPSIEILAPLFQANQFGLINGLLMTIGTAGAIGASVPLAASALHFGWRQTFLIIALATLTLSLLAFSVIREGRKSVSKGGTSNGGEGRSSLKDSIRLILRDRYFWLKGFLLFFIFGTYITFQGLWSYPLLVGVYRIDGIFASKILMTIGIGFISSSVLTGFLSDRIFKSRKLPIVSLTGMFAMTWWVLVIYLETLNRNALVAVFFFMGFAAGGLNPILFTMVKELLTEKGVGVGLGIGLINPSAFVGVAFYQTVTGYVIGHGSAVQRLSSTAGYRNAFLLCAVTSLFAFFLTFFLKETYPRTQ
;
A
#
# COMPACT_ATOMS: atom_id res chain seq x y z
N SER A 1 3.32 -17.16 5.88
CA SER A 1 4.67 -16.98 6.45
C SER A 1 5.20 -18.24 7.11
N ILE A 2 4.47 -18.84 8.07
CA ILE A 2 4.91 -20.05 8.80
C ILE A 2 5.15 -21.25 7.86
N TYR A 3 4.22 -21.55 6.96
CA TYR A 3 4.39 -22.63 5.97
C TYR A 3 5.62 -22.46 5.06
N LEU A 4 6.00 -21.22 4.77
CA LEU A 4 7.17 -20.93 3.92
C LEU A 4 8.48 -21.11 4.69
N VAL A 5 8.46 -20.81 5.99
CA VAL A 5 9.58 -21.12 6.90
C VAL A 5 9.81 -22.62 6.96
N GLU A 6 8.75 -23.40 7.10
CA GLU A 6 8.85 -24.86 7.13
C GLU A 6 9.27 -25.44 5.76
N SER A 7 8.66 -24.96 4.67
CA SER A 7 8.90 -25.51 3.33
C SER A 7 10.29 -25.16 2.75
N PHE A 8 10.87 -24.04 3.16
CA PHE A 8 12.15 -23.55 2.62
C PHE A 8 13.22 -23.39 3.70
N HIS A 9 12.99 -23.88 4.92
CA HIS A 9 13.85 -23.66 6.10
C HIS A 9 14.25 -22.18 6.28
N ALA A 10 13.31 -21.27 6.01
CA ALA A 10 13.59 -19.85 5.89
C ALA A 10 13.80 -19.19 7.26
N THR A 11 14.84 -18.36 7.38
CA THR A 11 15.04 -17.51 8.58
C THR A 11 14.11 -16.29 8.56
N ALA A 12 13.98 -15.58 9.68
CA ALA A 12 13.27 -14.29 9.73
C ALA A 12 13.86 -13.27 8.74
N ILE A 13 15.19 -13.28 8.55
CA ILE A 13 15.89 -12.51 7.50
C ILE A 13 15.40 -12.94 6.12
N GLY A 14 15.40 -14.25 5.86
CA GLY A 14 14.93 -14.81 4.60
C GLY A 14 13.48 -14.45 4.29
N LEU A 15 12.60 -14.47 5.30
CA LEU A 15 11.20 -14.05 5.16
C LEU A 15 11.06 -12.55 4.85
N GLY A 16 11.84 -11.70 5.52
CA GLY A 16 11.85 -10.25 5.26
C GLY A 16 12.27 -9.92 3.83
N ILE A 17 13.39 -10.50 3.39
CA ILE A 17 13.90 -10.36 2.02
C ILE A 17 12.89 -10.92 1.01
N PHE A 18 12.43 -12.16 1.21
CA PHE A 18 11.47 -12.82 0.33
C PHE A 18 10.17 -12.02 0.19
N SER A 19 9.66 -11.45 1.28
CA SER A 19 8.46 -10.60 1.23
C SER A 19 8.72 -9.29 0.49
N SER A 20 9.89 -8.66 0.70
CA SER A 20 10.27 -7.40 0.08
C SER A 20 10.41 -7.48 -1.45
N MET A 21 10.72 -8.66 -1.99
CA MET A 21 10.91 -8.91 -3.43
C MET A 21 9.66 -8.68 -4.27
N TYR A 22 8.48 -8.61 -3.65
CA TYR A 22 7.27 -8.12 -4.31
C TYR A 22 7.27 -6.59 -4.46
N PHE A 23 7.73 -5.86 -3.44
CA PHE A 23 7.55 -4.40 -3.33
C PHE A 23 8.61 -3.59 -4.09
N TYR A 24 9.85 -4.08 -4.18
CA TYR A 24 10.90 -3.43 -4.99
C TYR A 24 10.50 -3.27 -6.47
N PRO A 25 10.19 -4.35 -7.20
CA PRO A 25 9.80 -4.22 -8.61
C PRO A 25 8.49 -3.47 -8.79
N TYR A 26 7.52 -3.63 -7.86
CA TYR A 26 6.29 -2.85 -7.88
C TYR A 26 6.61 -1.34 -7.91
N ALA A 27 7.44 -0.88 -6.97
CA ALA A 27 7.79 0.53 -6.84
C ALA A 27 8.55 1.06 -8.08
N VAL A 28 9.46 0.26 -8.63
CA VAL A 28 10.19 0.60 -9.86
C VAL A 28 9.24 0.71 -11.05
N CYS A 29 8.25 -0.18 -11.16
CA CYS A 29 7.30 -0.18 -12.28
C CYS A 29 6.31 1.00 -12.25
N GLN A 30 5.97 1.54 -11.08
CA GLN A 30 4.93 2.57 -10.93
C GLN A 30 5.07 3.79 -11.87
N PRO A 31 6.24 4.45 -12.00
CA PRO A 31 6.41 5.58 -12.93
C PRO A 31 6.19 5.17 -14.40
N PHE A 32 6.62 3.96 -14.77
CA PHE A 32 6.46 3.44 -16.13
C PHE A 32 5.01 3.09 -16.44
N VAL A 33 4.29 2.49 -15.47
CA VAL A 33 2.87 2.15 -15.60
C VAL A 33 2.07 3.39 -15.94
N GLY A 34 2.28 4.52 -15.25
CA GLY A 34 1.59 5.78 -15.57
C GLY A 34 1.78 6.19 -17.04
N VAL A 35 3.03 6.26 -17.51
CA VAL A 35 3.35 6.64 -18.90
C VAL A 35 2.79 5.64 -19.92
N LEU A 36 2.86 4.34 -19.62
CA LEU A 36 2.34 3.30 -20.50
C LEU A 36 0.80 3.33 -20.58
N THR A 37 0.12 3.70 -19.50
CA THR A 37 -1.34 3.83 -19.44
C THR A 37 -1.80 5.01 -20.28
N ASP A 38 -1.11 6.15 -20.17
CA ASP A 38 -1.36 7.32 -21.01
C ASP A 38 -1.24 6.98 -22.51
N ARG A 39 -0.26 6.15 -22.88
CA ARG A 39 0.03 5.80 -24.29
C ARG A 39 -0.82 4.65 -24.85
N LEU A 40 -0.96 3.56 -24.10
CA LEU A 40 -1.52 2.30 -24.57
C LEU A 40 -2.98 2.09 -24.15
N GLY A 41 -3.48 2.90 -23.22
CA GLY A 41 -4.81 2.77 -22.64
C GLY A 41 -4.83 1.86 -21.42
N GLY A 42 -5.61 2.24 -20.41
CA GLY A 42 -5.66 1.52 -19.13
C GLY A 42 -6.17 0.10 -19.21
N ARG A 43 -7.07 -0.23 -20.16
CA ARG A 43 -7.57 -1.61 -20.35
C ARG A 43 -6.44 -2.57 -20.68
N ARG A 44 -5.60 -2.19 -21.64
CA ARG A 44 -4.47 -3.04 -22.08
C ARG A 44 -3.44 -3.18 -20.98
N ILE A 45 -3.14 -2.09 -20.27
CA ILE A 45 -2.19 -2.13 -19.16
C ILE A 45 -2.69 -3.04 -18.05
N ILE A 46 -3.93 -2.88 -17.58
CA ILE A 46 -4.51 -3.75 -16.53
C ILE A 46 -4.45 -5.21 -16.96
N ALA A 47 -4.87 -5.55 -18.18
CA ALA A 47 -4.85 -6.93 -18.67
C ALA A 47 -3.42 -7.50 -18.73
N CYS A 48 -2.49 -6.83 -19.42
CA CYS A 48 -1.12 -7.34 -19.58
C CYS A 48 -0.40 -7.49 -18.24
N PHE A 49 -0.54 -6.51 -17.35
CA PHE A 49 0.09 -6.55 -16.04
C PHE A 49 -0.54 -7.63 -15.14
N THR A 50 -1.87 -7.79 -15.16
CA THR A 50 -2.53 -8.89 -14.44
C THR A 50 -2.10 -10.27 -14.97
N PHE A 51 -1.86 -10.40 -16.28
CA PHE A 51 -1.29 -11.62 -16.85
C PHE A 51 0.13 -11.92 -16.34
N ILE A 52 0.98 -10.90 -16.19
CA ILE A 52 2.32 -11.05 -15.56
C ILE A 52 2.17 -11.53 -14.10
N ALA A 53 1.18 -11.01 -13.35
CA ALA A 53 0.90 -11.48 -11.99
C ALA A 53 0.46 -12.96 -11.97
N PHE A 54 -0.32 -13.41 -12.96
CA PHE A 54 -0.66 -14.82 -13.14
C PHE A 54 0.60 -15.69 -13.30
N LEU A 55 1.52 -15.30 -14.19
CA LEU A 55 2.78 -16.03 -14.38
C LEU A 55 3.61 -16.09 -13.10
N GLY A 56 3.64 -15.00 -12.33
CA GLY A 56 4.29 -14.97 -11.03
C GLY A 56 3.67 -15.91 -10.00
N CYS A 57 2.33 -15.93 -9.90
CA CYS A 57 1.60 -16.85 -9.03
C CYS A 57 1.80 -18.32 -9.42
N LEU A 58 1.83 -18.60 -10.74
CA LEU A 58 2.08 -19.94 -11.27
C LEU A 58 3.51 -20.40 -10.98
N LEU A 59 4.51 -19.54 -11.20
CA LEU A 59 5.90 -19.83 -10.85
C LEU A 59 6.05 -20.07 -9.34
N PHE A 60 5.37 -19.27 -8.53
CA PHE A 60 5.40 -19.41 -7.08
C PHE A 60 4.79 -20.74 -6.62
N SER A 61 3.65 -21.16 -7.19
CA SER A 61 2.97 -22.39 -6.79
C SER A 61 3.78 -23.66 -7.07
N VAL A 62 4.58 -23.67 -8.15
CA VAL A 62 5.43 -24.81 -8.54
C VAL A 62 6.84 -24.75 -7.95
N SER A 63 7.18 -23.68 -7.23
CA SER A 63 8.52 -23.47 -6.70
C SER A 63 8.95 -24.53 -5.67
N ARG A 64 10.18 -25.00 -5.83
CA ARG A 64 10.85 -25.96 -4.92
C ARG A 64 11.98 -25.33 -4.11
N GLU A 65 12.44 -24.15 -4.54
CA GLU A 65 13.55 -23.44 -3.91
C GLU A 65 13.17 -21.98 -3.64
N MET A 66 13.75 -21.38 -2.61
CA MET A 66 13.48 -19.99 -2.23
C MET A 66 13.77 -19.01 -3.38
N VAL A 67 14.78 -19.27 -4.21
CA VAL A 67 15.15 -18.40 -5.33
C VAL A 67 14.06 -18.38 -6.41
N SER A 68 13.56 -19.55 -6.83
CA SER A 68 12.46 -19.61 -7.80
C SER A 68 11.16 -19.01 -7.24
N ALA A 69 10.90 -19.23 -5.96
CA ALA A 69 9.78 -18.63 -5.25
C ALA A 69 9.89 -17.09 -5.22
N SER A 70 11.12 -16.58 -5.00
CA SER A 70 11.45 -15.16 -5.01
C SER A 70 11.25 -14.51 -6.38
N LEU A 71 11.63 -15.19 -7.46
CA LEU A 71 11.34 -14.73 -8.82
C LEU A 71 9.84 -14.66 -9.09
N GLY A 72 9.07 -15.63 -8.58
CA GLY A 72 7.61 -15.56 -8.59
C GLY A 72 7.09 -14.29 -7.94
N ARG A 73 7.59 -13.93 -6.74
CA ARG A 73 7.23 -12.67 -6.05
C ARG A 73 7.56 -11.44 -6.87
N VAL A 74 8.71 -11.42 -7.55
CA VAL A 74 9.11 -10.30 -8.42
C VAL A 74 8.09 -10.11 -9.53
N LEU A 75 7.72 -11.19 -10.23
CA LEU A 75 6.71 -11.14 -11.30
C LEU A 75 5.34 -10.68 -10.78
N VAL A 76 4.90 -11.19 -9.61
CA VAL A 76 3.65 -10.71 -8.99
C VAL A 76 3.75 -9.22 -8.66
N GLY A 77 4.88 -8.74 -8.16
CA GLY A 77 5.13 -7.32 -7.88
C GLY A 77 5.03 -6.44 -9.13
N ILE A 78 5.68 -6.86 -10.22
CA ILE A 78 5.56 -6.19 -11.53
C ILE A 78 4.11 -6.17 -11.97
N GLY A 79 3.44 -7.32 -11.97
CA GLY A 79 2.08 -7.44 -12.49
C GLY A 79 1.04 -6.66 -11.68
N VAL A 80 1.11 -6.64 -10.35
CA VAL A 80 0.14 -5.89 -9.54
C VAL A 80 0.36 -4.37 -9.64
N ALA A 81 1.54 -3.90 -10.08
CA ALA A 81 1.79 -2.47 -10.28
C ALA A 81 0.85 -1.83 -11.32
N GLY A 82 0.36 -2.61 -12.29
CA GLY A 82 -0.55 -2.16 -13.35
C GLY A 82 -2.03 -2.14 -12.98
N ALA A 83 -2.40 -2.31 -11.71
CA ALA A 83 -3.81 -2.27 -11.30
C ALA A 83 -4.26 -0.84 -10.92
N PHE A 84 -3.59 -0.22 -9.96
CA PHE A 84 -4.10 0.98 -9.29
C PHE A 84 -4.13 2.24 -10.18
N VAL A 85 -2.98 2.64 -10.73
CA VAL A 85 -2.85 3.87 -11.54
C VAL A 85 -3.76 3.83 -12.78
N PRO A 86 -3.82 2.71 -13.54
CA PRO A 86 -4.72 2.61 -14.68
C PRO A 86 -6.20 2.67 -14.31
N SER A 87 -6.60 2.10 -13.17
CA SER A 87 -7.98 2.21 -12.69
C SER A 87 -8.37 3.66 -12.41
N ILE A 88 -7.48 4.44 -11.78
CA ILE A 88 -7.71 5.88 -11.58
C ILE A 88 -7.85 6.61 -12.93
N GLU A 89 -7.00 6.32 -13.92
CA GLU A 89 -7.08 6.95 -15.25
C GLU A 89 -8.39 6.62 -15.99
N ILE A 90 -8.86 5.37 -15.91
CA ILE A 90 -10.12 4.95 -16.52
C ILE A 90 -11.33 5.61 -15.84
N LEU A 91 -11.29 5.72 -14.51
CA LEU A 91 -12.42 6.25 -13.73
C LEU A 91 -12.45 7.78 -13.71
N ALA A 92 -11.32 8.47 -13.68
CA ALA A 92 -11.26 9.93 -13.52
C ALA A 92 -12.14 10.73 -14.50
N PRO A 93 -12.26 10.38 -15.80
CA PRO A 93 -13.13 11.09 -16.74
C PRO A 93 -14.64 10.90 -16.50
N LEU A 94 -15.04 9.86 -15.76
CA LEU A 94 -16.46 9.53 -15.52
C LEU A 94 -17.07 10.35 -14.37
N PHE A 95 -16.24 11.09 -13.63
CA PHE A 95 -16.63 11.79 -12.42
C PHE A 95 -16.15 13.24 -12.45
N GLN A 96 -16.79 14.09 -11.65
CA GLN A 96 -16.39 15.49 -11.53
C GLN A 96 -15.05 15.62 -10.81
N ALA A 97 -14.30 16.70 -11.06
CA ALA A 97 -12.97 16.90 -10.48
C ALA A 97 -12.96 16.95 -8.94
N ASN A 98 -14.05 17.37 -8.31
CA ASN A 98 -14.25 17.38 -6.86
C ASN A 98 -14.53 15.97 -6.26
N GLN A 99 -14.83 14.96 -7.09
CA GLN A 99 -15.13 13.59 -6.65
C GLN A 99 -13.89 12.68 -6.64
N PHE A 100 -12.71 13.19 -6.99
CA PHE A 100 -11.48 12.39 -7.06
C PHE A 100 -11.14 11.67 -5.74
N GLY A 101 -11.31 12.36 -4.60
CA GLY A 101 -11.08 11.77 -3.28
C GLY A 101 -12.03 10.60 -3.00
N LEU A 102 -13.30 10.70 -3.43
CA LEU A 102 -14.31 9.64 -3.30
C LEU A 102 -13.96 8.43 -4.16
N ILE A 103 -13.55 8.62 -5.41
CA ILE A 103 -13.16 7.52 -6.32
C ILE A 103 -11.97 6.76 -5.75
N ASN A 104 -10.93 7.49 -5.32
CA ASN A 104 -9.76 6.88 -4.71
C ASN A 104 -10.13 6.12 -3.41
N GLY A 105 -10.95 6.73 -2.57
CA GLY A 105 -11.45 6.11 -1.34
C GLY A 105 -12.24 4.82 -1.63
N LEU A 106 -13.15 4.83 -2.60
CA LEU A 106 -13.92 3.65 -3.01
C LEU A 106 -13.03 2.55 -3.57
N LEU A 107 -12.06 2.89 -4.43
CA LEU A 107 -11.12 1.93 -5.00
C LEU A 107 -10.30 1.23 -3.90
N MET A 108 -9.82 2.01 -2.92
CA MET A 108 -9.11 1.48 -1.75
C MET A 108 -10.02 0.65 -0.86
N THR A 109 -11.27 1.06 -0.64
CA THR A 109 -12.25 0.32 0.14
C THR A 109 -12.56 -1.03 -0.50
N ILE A 110 -12.80 -1.06 -1.81
CA ILE A 110 -13.04 -2.31 -2.56
C ILE A 110 -11.80 -3.22 -2.49
N GLY A 111 -10.60 -2.67 -2.70
CA GLY A 111 -9.36 -3.43 -2.59
C GLY A 111 -9.13 -4.01 -1.19
N THR A 112 -9.39 -3.21 -0.15
CA THR A 112 -9.25 -3.64 1.25
C THR A 112 -10.33 -4.66 1.63
N ALA A 113 -11.57 -4.48 1.17
CA ALA A 113 -12.65 -5.44 1.37
C ALA A 113 -12.34 -6.79 0.71
N GLY A 114 -11.76 -6.77 -0.50
CA GLY A 114 -11.26 -7.96 -1.17
C GLY A 114 -10.16 -8.66 -0.36
N ALA A 115 -9.19 -7.91 0.18
CA ALA A 115 -8.13 -8.47 1.03
C ALA A 115 -8.68 -9.10 2.32
N ILE A 116 -9.62 -8.43 3.00
CA ILE A 116 -10.31 -8.95 4.19
C ILE A 116 -11.10 -10.22 3.85
N GLY A 117 -11.89 -10.17 2.78
CA GLY A 117 -12.73 -11.28 2.32
C GLY A 117 -11.93 -12.50 1.90
N ALA A 118 -10.73 -12.29 1.34
CA ALA A 118 -9.81 -13.37 0.98
C ALA A 118 -9.08 -13.97 2.18
N SER A 119 -8.89 -13.23 3.28
CA SER A 119 -8.02 -13.65 4.38
C SER A 119 -8.39 -15.00 5.00
N VAL A 120 -9.67 -15.21 5.35
CA VAL A 120 -10.12 -16.45 6.00
C VAL A 120 -10.19 -17.63 5.03
N PRO A 121 -10.82 -17.51 3.83
CA PRO A 121 -10.83 -18.60 2.85
C PRO A 121 -9.44 -19.02 2.40
N LEU A 122 -8.52 -18.08 2.25
CA LEU A 122 -7.14 -18.38 1.86
C LEU A 122 -6.37 -19.12 2.95
N ALA A 123 -6.54 -18.71 4.22
CA ALA A 123 -5.95 -19.41 5.35
C ALA A 123 -6.51 -20.84 5.47
N ALA A 124 -7.82 -21.02 5.33
CA ALA A 124 -8.46 -22.33 5.32
C ALA A 124 -7.98 -23.21 4.15
N SER A 125 -7.89 -22.64 2.94
CA SER A 125 -7.37 -23.35 1.76
C SER A 125 -5.93 -23.82 1.98
N ALA A 126 -5.07 -22.97 2.53
CA ALA A 126 -3.68 -23.33 2.81
C ALA A 126 -3.55 -24.41 3.88
N LEU A 127 -4.46 -24.44 4.87
CA LEU A 127 -4.54 -25.48 5.90
C LEU A 127 -4.96 -26.84 5.32
N HIS A 128 -5.96 -26.86 4.43
CA HIS A 128 -6.55 -28.10 3.91
C HIS A 128 -5.80 -28.67 2.70
N PHE A 129 -5.39 -27.82 1.76
CA PHE A 129 -4.83 -28.24 0.46
C PHE A 129 -3.33 -27.93 0.33
N GLY A 130 -2.75 -27.25 1.32
CA GLY A 130 -1.37 -26.76 1.27
C GLY A 130 -1.22 -25.51 0.41
N TRP A 131 -0.20 -24.71 0.73
CA TRP A 131 0.02 -23.41 0.09
C TRP A 131 0.23 -23.49 -1.43
N ARG A 132 0.83 -24.56 -1.95
CA ARG A 132 1.07 -24.72 -3.40
C ARG A 132 -0.23 -24.74 -4.20
N GLN A 133 -1.19 -25.57 -3.77
CA GLN A 133 -2.49 -25.66 -4.44
C GLN A 133 -3.30 -24.37 -4.28
N THR A 134 -3.22 -23.75 -3.10
CA THR A 134 -3.83 -22.44 -2.86
C THR A 134 -3.31 -21.38 -3.85
N PHE A 135 -2.00 -21.32 -4.09
CA PHE A 135 -1.44 -20.37 -5.07
C PHE A 135 -1.75 -20.73 -6.52
N LEU A 136 -1.94 -22.02 -6.85
CA LEU A 136 -2.42 -22.42 -8.17
C LEU A 136 -3.86 -21.92 -8.42
N ILE A 137 -4.74 -22.03 -7.42
CA ILE A 137 -6.10 -21.46 -7.50
C ILE A 137 -6.05 -19.95 -7.68
N ILE A 138 -5.18 -19.25 -6.93
CA ILE A 138 -4.96 -17.80 -7.12
C ILE A 138 -4.48 -17.50 -8.53
N ALA A 139 -3.56 -18.29 -9.08
CA ALA A 139 -3.06 -18.10 -10.44
C ALA A 139 -4.20 -18.19 -11.46
N LEU A 140 -5.03 -19.23 -11.40
CA LEU A 140 -6.18 -19.40 -12.29
C LEU A 140 -7.20 -18.26 -12.15
N ALA A 141 -7.51 -17.84 -10.92
CA ALA A 141 -8.37 -16.68 -10.69
C ALA A 141 -7.78 -15.39 -11.30
N THR A 142 -6.47 -15.19 -11.16
CA THR A 142 -5.75 -14.04 -11.71
C THR A 142 -5.77 -14.04 -13.24
N LEU A 143 -5.60 -15.22 -13.86
CA LEU A 143 -5.74 -15.38 -15.31
C LEU A 143 -7.16 -15.01 -15.78
N THR A 144 -8.18 -15.50 -15.09
CA THR A 144 -9.57 -15.15 -15.38
C THR A 144 -9.80 -13.65 -15.27
N LEU A 145 -9.30 -13.00 -14.21
CA LEU A 145 -9.38 -11.54 -14.06
C LEU A 145 -8.67 -10.79 -15.18
N SER A 146 -7.51 -11.29 -15.64
CA SER A 146 -6.79 -10.71 -16.79
C SER A 146 -7.63 -10.77 -18.07
N LEU A 147 -8.27 -11.91 -18.34
CA LEU A 147 -9.12 -12.10 -19.53
C LEU A 147 -10.40 -11.26 -19.45
N LEU A 148 -11.00 -11.15 -18.26
CA LEU A 148 -12.15 -10.30 -18.01
C LEU A 148 -11.79 -8.81 -18.13
N ALA A 149 -10.64 -8.39 -17.61
CA ALA A 149 -10.17 -7.02 -17.76
C ALA A 149 -10.01 -6.63 -19.24
N PHE A 150 -9.48 -7.54 -20.07
CA PHE A 150 -9.32 -7.29 -21.50
C PHE A 150 -10.65 -7.21 -22.25
N SER A 151 -11.60 -8.09 -21.93
CA SER A 151 -12.87 -8.25 -22.65
C SER A 151 -14.00 -7.34 -22.17
N VAL A 152 -14.08 -7.07 -20.87
CA VAL A 152 -15.18 -6.34 -20.23
C VAL A 152 -14.90 -4.85 -20.08
N ILE A 153 -13.67 -4.46 -19.73
CA ILE A 153 -13.34 -3.04 -19.54
C ILE A 153 -13.52 -2.35 -20.89
N ARG A 154 -14.41 -1.36 -20.93
CA ARG A 154 -14.59 -0.51 -22.09
C ARG A 154 -13.88 0.79 -21.81
N GLU A 155 -12.88 1.08 -22.63
CA GLU A 155 -12.31 2.42 -22.67
C GLU A 155 -13.35 3.30 -23.38
N GLY A 156 -13.90 4.27 -22.67
CA GLY A 156 -14.50 5.42 -23.35
C GLY A 156 -13.45 5.97 -24.31
N ARG A 157 -13.85 6.43 -25.51
CA ARG A 157 -12.93 7.20 -26.36
C ARG A 157 -12.27 8.19 -25.42
N LYS A 158 -10.92 8.16 -25.30
CA LYS A 158 -10.20 9.26 -24.67
C LYS A 158 -10.79 10.47 -25.36
N SER A 159 -11.63 11.24 -24.66
CA SER A 159 -11.72 12.64 -24.97
C SER A 159 -10.28 13.02 -24.80
N VAL A 160 -9.59 13.15 -25.93
CA VAL A 160 -8.42 13.99 -25.98
C VAL A 160 -8.98 15.26 -25.41
N SER A 161 -8.77 15.48 -24.12
CA SER A 161 -8.91 16.75 -23.49
C SER A 161 -7.80 17.59 -24.11
N LYS A 162 -8.02 17.98 -25.37
CA LYS A 162 -8.05 19.35 -25.82
C LYS A 162 -9.16 20.06 -25.03
N GLY A 163 -9.05 20.06 -23.70
CA GLY A 163 -9.89 20.88 -22.84
C GLY A 163 -9.28 22.27 -22.84
N GLY A 164 -9.63 23.04 -23.87
CA GLY A 164 -9.21 24.42 -24.04
C GLY A 164 -9.09 24.78 -25.51
N THR A 165 -10.21 25.10 -26.15
CA THR A 165 -10.21 26.15 -27.17
C THR A 165 -9.65 27.41 -26.54
N SER A 166 -8.35 27.62 -26.69
CA SER A 166 -7.75 28.94 -26.69
C SER A 166 -6.80 28.98 -27.87
N ASN A 167 -6.99 30.01 -28.68
CA ASN A 167 -6.16 30.39 -29.80
C ASN A 167 -4.68 30.41 -29.39
N GLY A 168 -3.80 30.05 -30.34
CA GLY A 168 -2.44 30.60 -30.44
C GLY A 168 -1.50 30.40 -29.25
N GLY A 169 -0.55 29.46 -29.41
CA GLY A 169 0.80 29.50 -28.84
C GLY A 169 0.98 29.94 -27.38
N GLU A 170 1.11 28.98 -26.46
CA GLU A 170 2.06 29.04 -25.33
C GLU A 170 2.11 27.69 -24.57
N GLY A 171 3.28 27.03 -24.61
CA GLY A 171 3.84 26.22 -23.51
C GLY A 171 3.12 24.94 -23.04
N ARG A 172 2.99 23.89 -23.87
CA ARG A 172 3.01 22.53 -23.29
C ARG A 172 4.40 22.30 -22.70
N SER A 173 4.55 22.40 -21.38
CA SER A 173 5.81 22.04 -20.73
C SER A 173 6.21 20.63 -21.18
N SER A 174 7.48 20.44 -21.56
CA SER A 174 7.95 19.12 -21.96
C SER A 174 7.71 18.13 -20.80
N LEU A 175 7.45 16.85 -21.08
CA LEU A 175 7.36 15.82 -20.04
C LEU A 175 8.57 15.90 -19.08
N LYS A 176 9.75 16.22 -19.64
CA LYS A 176 10.98 16.45 -18.89
C LYS A 176 10.88 17.64 -17.92
N ASP A 177 10.25 18.73 -18.34
CA ASP A 177 10.07 19.93 -17.53
C ASP A 177 9.08 19.68 -16.39
N SER A 178 7.97 19.00 -16.69
CA SER A 178 6.99 18.55 -15.69
C SER A 178 7.63 17.65 -14.63
N ILE A 179 8.41 16.64 -15.04
CA ILE A 179 9.15 15.76 -14.11
C ILE A 179 10.13 16.58 -13.28
N ARG A 180 10.92 17.45 -13.91
CA ARG A 180 11.91 18.29 -13.22
C ARG A 180 11.26 19.20 -12.19
N LEU A 181 10.09 19.75 -12.50
CA LEU A 181 9.35 20.65 -11.63
C LEU A 181 8.74 19.93 -10.42
N ILE A 182 8.29 18.67 -10.59
CA ILE A 182 7.86 17.81 -9.49
C ILE A 182 9.04 17.45 -8.59
N LEU A 183 10.13 16.93 -9.17
CA LEU A 183 11.27 16.41 -8.42
C LEU A 183 12.06 17.49 -7.69
N ARG A 184 11.93 18.77 -8.07
CA ARG A 184 12.51 19.90 -7.35
C ARG A 184 11.62 20.43 -6.22
N ASP A 185 10.38 19.96 -6.11
CA ASP A 185 9.46 20.48 -5.11
C ASP A 185 9.65 19.84 -3.74
N ARG A 186 10.01 20.66 -2.74
CA ARG A 186 10.22 20.18 -1.37
C ARG A 186 8.95 19.61 -0.72
N TYR A 187 7.77 20.15 -1.05
CA TYR A 187 6.51 19.69 -0.47
C TYR A 187 6.01 18.40 -1.10
N PHE A 188 6.43 18.11 -2.34
CA PHE A 188 6.24 16.81 -2.96
C PHE A 188 7.04 15.73 -2.21
N TRP A 189 8.34 15.96 -1.97
CA TRP A 189 9.17 15.04 -1.20
C TRP A 189 8.73 14.88 0.25
N LEU A 190 8.28 15.95 0.90
CA LEU A 190 7.73 15.85 2.26
C LEU A 190 6.53 14.89 2.33
N LYS A 191 5.62 14.94 1.35
CA LYS A 191 4.51 13.98 1.23
C LYS A 191 5.00 12.57 0.90
N GLY A 192 6.03 12.46 0.05
CA GLY A 192 6.70 11.19 -0.25
C GLY A 192 7.29 10.53 1.01
N PHE A 193 7.99 11.29 1.85
CA PHE A 193 8.52 10.80 3.13
C PHE A 193 7.43 10.37 4.10
N LEU A 194 6.33 11.14 4.20
CA LEU A 194 5.17 10.71 5.00
C LEU A 194 4.61 9.37 4.49
N LEU A 195 4.44 9.23 3.16
CA LEU A 195 4.00 7.97 2.56
C LEU A 195 4.98 6.83 2.87
N PHE A 196 6.29 7.07 2.76
CA PHE A 196 7.33 6.09 3.05
C PHE A 196 7.27 5.61 4.50
N PHE A 197 7.25 6.52 5.49
CA PHE A 197 7.29 6.14 6.90
C PHE A 197 5.97 5.51 7.36
N ILE A 198 4.83 6.11 7.01
CA ILE A 198 3.52 5.66 7.49
C ILE A 198 3.14 4.35 6.79
N PHE A 199 3.09 4.32 5.45
CA PHE A 199 2.67 3.11 4.74
C PHE A 199 3.75 2.03 4.73
N GLY A 200 5.03 2.42 4.77
CA GLY A 200 6.12 1.45 4.91
C GLY A 200 6.02 0.63 6.19
N THR A 201 5.84 1.30 7.35
CA THR A 201 5.66 0.61 8.63
C THR A 201 4.32 -0.11 8.71
N TYR A 202 3.23 0.55 8.31
CA TYR A 202 1.87 0.00 8.33
C TYR A 202 1.74 -1.29 7.50
N ILE A 203 2.11 -1.27 6.22
CA ILE A 203 1.96 -2.44 5.34
C ILE A 203 2.96 -3.53 5.72
N THR A 204 4.15 -3.18 6.23
CA THR A 204 5.09 -4.16 6.79
C THR A 204 4.48 -4.89 7.99
N PHE A 205 3.86 -4.16 8.90
CA PHE A 205 3.18 -4.75 10.04
C PHE A 205 1.99 -5.62 9.60
N GLN A 206 1.06 -5.05 8.84
CA GLN A 206 -0.13 -5.73 8.35
C GLN A 206 0.23 -6.98 7.51
N GLY A 207 1.16 -6.84 6.57
CA GLY A 207 1.45 -7.85 5.56
C GLY A 207 2.47 -8.90 5.95
N LEU A 208 3.30 -8.66 6.97
CA LEU A 208 4.39 -9.58 7.33
C LEU A 208 4.41 -9.97 8.81
N TRP A 209 4.37 -9.00 9.74
CA TRP A 209 4.71 -9.26 11.14
C TRP A 209 3.53 -9.43 12.10
N SER A 210 2.36 -8.87 11.78
CA SER A 210 1.17 -8.94 12.63
C SER A 210 0.73 -10.38 12.91
N TYR A 211 0.64 -11.23 11.88
CA TYR A 211 0.24 -12.63 12.06
C TYR A 211 1.27 -13.46 12.86
N PRO A 212 2.58 -13.48 12.49
CA PRO A 212 3.60 -14.15 13.29
C PRO A 212 3.70 -13.64 14.73
N LEU A 213 3.48 -12.35 14.98
CA LEU A 213 3.41 -11.81 16.34
C LEU A 213 2.27 -12.44 17.15
N LEU A 214 1.06 -12.47 16.61
CA LEU A 214 -0.11 -13.02 17.32
C LEU A 214 0.03 -14.52 17.61
N VAL A 215 0.53 -15.30 16.63
CA VAL A 215 0.68 -16.75 16.79
C VAL A 215 1.95 -17.10 17.58
N GLY A 216 3.06 -16.45 17.28
CA GLY A 216 4.38 -16.78 17.81
C GLY A 216 4.64 -16.23 19.20
N VAL A 217 4.21 -15.01 19.49
CA VAL A 217 4.42 -14.33 20.79
C VAL A 217 3.18 -14.44 21.66
N TYR A 218 2.01 -14.03 21.17
CA TYR A 218 0.77 -14.06 21.95
C TYR A 218 0.09 -15.44 22.02
N ARG A 219 0.61 -16.45 21.30
CA ARG A 219 0.08 -17.83 21.29
C ARG A 219 -1.41 -17.90 20.96
N ILE A 220 -1.88 -17.01 20.10
CA ILE A 220 -3.27 -16.98 19.62
C ILE A 220 -3.42 -17.96 18.45
N ASP A 221 -4.55 -18.67 18.38
CA ASP A 221 -4.83 -19.58 17.27
C ASP A 221 -4.86 -18.85 15.92
N GLY A 222 -4.50 -19.56 14.84
CA GLY A 222 -4.33 -18.95 13.52
C GLY A 222 -5.61 -18.33 12.92
N ILE A 223 -6.79 -18.86 13.25
CA ILE A 223 -8.07 -18.35 12.74
C ILE A 223 -8.42 -17.06 13.49
N PHE A 224 -8.30 -17.05 14.81
CA PHE A 224 -8.56 -15.87 15.63
C PHE A 224 -7.52 -14.77 15.39
N ALA A 225 -6.25 -15.11 15.18
CA ALA A 225 -5.24 -14.18 14.74
C ALA A 225 -5.65 -13.48 13.42
N SER A 226 -6.16 -14.24 12.46
CA SER A 226 -6.69 -13.68 11.20
C SER A 226 -7.88 -12.74 11.45
N LYS A 227 -8.80 -13.09 12.35
CA LYS A 227 -9.92 -12.20 12.74
C LYS A 227 -9.44 -10.88 13.35
N ILE A 228 -8.41 -10.93 14.20
CA ILE A 228 -7.77 -9.70 14.75
C ILE A 228 -7.15 -8.90 13.60
N LEU A 229 -6.43 -9.52 12.66
CA LEU A 229 -5.86 -8.84 11.49
C LEU A 229 -6.92 -8.13 10.64
N MET A 230 -8.12 -8.71 10.47
CA MET A 230 -9.22 -8.08 9.74
C MET A 230 -9.61 -6.72 10.33
N THR A 231 -9.46 -6.52 11.64
CA THR A 231 -9.78 -5.25 12.30
C THR A 231 -8.91 -4.09 11.83
N ILE A 232 -7.67 -4.36 11.39
CA ILE A 232 -6.81 -3.37 10.72
C ILE A 232 -7.49 -2.86 9.45
N GLY A 233 -7.99 -3.77 8.62
CA GLY A 233 -8.67 -3.43 7.38
C GLY A 233 -10.01 -2.73 7.62
N ILE A 234 -10.77 -3.15 8.64
CA ILE A 234 -12.03 -2.48 9.03
C ILE A 234 -11.75 -1.04 9.44
N GLY A 235 -10.76 -0.81 10.32
CA GLY A 235 -10.36 0.54 10.70
C GLY A 235 -9.97 1.38 9.49
N PHE A 236 -9.19 0.82 8.57
CA PHE A 236 -8.78 1.49 7.33
C PHE A 236 -9.98 1.95 6.49
N ILE A 237 -10.94 1.05 6.23
CA ILE A 237 -12.16 1.35 5.46
C ILE A 237 -13.02 2.39 6.16
N SER A 238 -13.21 2.27 7.47
CA SER A 238 -14.02 3.23 8.23
C SER A 238 -13.43 4.64 8.08
N SER A 239 -12.12 4.79 8.30
CA SER A 239 -11.47 6.10 8.23
C SER A 239 -11.40 6.68 6.83
N SER A 240 -11.14 5.87 5.80
CA SER A 240 -10.98 6.36 4.42
C SER A 240 -12.25 7.06 3.91
N VAL A 241 -13.43 6.56 4.29
CA VAL A 241 -14.73 7.17 3.97
C VAL A 241 -14.99 8.40 4.84
N LEU A 242 -14.75 8.30 6.15
CA LEU A 242 -15.02 9.35 7.12
C LEU A 242 -14.15 10.60 6.90
N THR A 243 -12.85 10.43 6.69
CA THR A 243 -11.87 11.53 6.69
C THR A 243 -11.89 12.37 5.41
N GLY A 244 -12.24 11.78 4.27
CA GLY A 244 -12.53 12.55 3.05
C GLY A 244 -13.66 13.55 3.28
N PHE A 245 -14.77 13.08 3.90
CA PHE A 245 -15.90 13.94 4.25
C PHE A 245 -15.55 14.97 5.33
N LEU A 246 -14.88 14.56 6.42
CA LEU A 246 -14.53 15.43 7.54
C LEU A 246 -13.58 16.57 7.13
N SER A 247 -12.56 16.27 6.30
CA SER A 247 -11.62 17.28 5.82
C SER A 247 -12.30 18.30 4.90
N ASP A 248 -13.21 17.86 4.04
CA ASP A 248 -13.90 18.73 3.09
C ASP A 248 -15.00 19.60 3.72
N ARG A 249 -15.82 19.02 4.61
CA ARG A 249 -17.06 19.66 5.09
C ARG A 249 -16.98 20.27 6.48
N ILE A 250 -16.18 19.68 7.38
CA ILE A 250 -16.18 20.07 8.80
C ILE A 250 -14.95 20.93 9.11
N PHE A 251 -13.76 20.39 8.87
CA PHE A 251 -12.52 21.08 9.28
C PHE A 251 -12.08 22.17 8.31
N LYS A 252 -12.51 22.12 7.05
CA LYS A 252 -12.07 23.04 5.98
C LYS A 252 -10.53 23.22 5.97
N SER A 253 -9.82 22.12 6.24
CA SER A 253 -8.36 22.07 6.40
C SER A 253 -7.89 20.67 6.02
N ARG A 254 -6.73 20.60 5.36
CA ARG A 254 -6.01 19.33 5.10
C ARG A 254 -5.01 19.03 6.20
N LYS A 255 -4.38 20.06 6.76
CA LYS A 255 -3.27 19.91 7.71
C LYS A 255 -3.73 19.36 9.06
N LEU A 256 -4.83 19.87 9.61
CA LEU A 256 -5.29 19.46 10.94
C LEU A 256 -5.60 17.94 11.01
N PRO A 257 -6.40 17.37 10.08
CA PRO A 257 -6.62 15.91 10.07
C PRO A 257 -5.33 15.10 9.92
N ILE A 258 -4.37 15.54 9.09
CA ILE A 258 -3.10 14.82 8.91
C ILE A 258 -2.28 14.78 10.19
N VAL A 259 -2.15 15.92 10.89
CA VAL A 259 -1.41 15.99 12.15
C VAL A 259 -2.04 15.05 13.17
N SER A 260 -3.36 15.12 13.36
CA SER A 260 -4.09 14.28 14.31
C SER A 260 -3.98 12.79 14.00
N LEU A 261 -4.19 12.39 12.74
CA LEU A 261 -4.11 10.97 12.34
C LEU A 261 -2.68 10.44 12.42
N THR A 262 -1.67 11.24 12.08
CA THR A 262 -0.27 10.81 12.20
C THR A 262 0.14 10.68 13.67
N GLY A 263 -0.36 11.56 14.54
CA GLY A 263 -0.15 11.45 15.99
C GLY A 263 -0.78 10.19 16.57
N MET A 264 -2.02 9.88 16.16
CA MET A 264 -2.68 8.62 16.53
C MET A 264 -1.92 7.39 16.00
N PHE A 265 -1.43 7.42 14.77
CA PHE A 265 -0.63 6.34 14.20
C PHE A 265 0.66 6.11 15.01
N ALA A 266 1.39 7.17 15.34
CA ALA A 266 2.58 7.09 16.20
C ALA A 266 2.24 6.54 17.59
N MET A 267 1.11 6.96 18.18
CA MET A 267 0.65 6.45 19.47
C MET A 267 0.39 4.95 19.43
N THR A 268 -0.22 4.41 18.36
CA THR A 268 -0.45 2.96 18.25
C THR A 268 0.85 2.16 18.27
N TRP A 269 1.90 2.66 17.61
CA TRP A 269 3.23 2.03 17.65
C TRP A 269 3.86 2.07 19.03
N TRP A 270 3.81 3.22 19.72
CA TRP A 270 4.35 3.35 21.07
C TRP A 270 3.63 2.47 22.08
N VAL A 271 2.29 2.38 22.01
CA VAL A 271 1.51 1.45 22.82
C VAL A 271 1.95 0.01 22.56
N LEU A 272 2.10 -0.38 21.29
CA LEU A 272 2.53 -1.72 20.93
C LEU A 272 3.94 -2.05 21.44
N VAL A 273 4.88 -1.11 21.38
CA VAL A 273 6.27 -1.31 21.83
C VAL A 273 6.38 -1.37 23.36
N ILE A 274 5.72 -0.46 24.07
CA ILE A 274 5.79 -0.36 25.53
C ILE A 274 5.10 -1.55 26.19
N TYR A 275 3.90 -1.89 25.71
CA TYR A 275 3.03 -2.89 26.32
C TYR A 275 3.01 -4.24 25.57
N LEU A 276 4.02 -4.50 24.72
CA LEU A 276 4.06 -5.69 23.85
C LEU A 276 3.78 -7.00 24.61
N GLU A 277 4.24 -7.15 25.84
CA GLU A 277 4.08 -8.38 26.64
C GLU A 277 2.78 -8.41 27.46
N THR A 278 2.15 -7.26 27.68
CA THR A 278 1.03 -7.11 28.62
C THR A 278 -0.30 -6.81 27.94
N LEU A 279 -0.31 -6.54 26.64
CA LEU A 279 -1.54 -6.29 25.88
C LEU A 279 -2.43 -7.54 25.87
N ASN A 280 -3.63 -7.39 26.45
CA ASN A 280 -4.66 -8.41 26.33
C ASN A 280 -5.30 -8.40 24.92
N ARG A 281 -6.14 -9.39 24.63
CA ARG A 281 -6.77 -9.56 23.31
C ARG A 281 -7.61 -8.36 22.87
N ASN A 282 -8.34 -7.73 23.79
CA ASN A 282 -9.18 -6.57 23.47
C ASN A 282 -8.33 -5.34 23.16
N ALA A 283 -7.22 -5.15 23.89
CA ALA A 283 -6.28 -4.08 23.63
C ALA A 283 -5.57 -4.25 22.27
N LEU A 284 -5.22 -5.49 21.89
CA LEU A 284 -4.68 -5.79 20.57
C LEU A 284 -5.66 -5.42 19.45
N VAL A 285 -6.94 -5.80 19.60
CA VAL A 285 -7.99 -5.42 18.65
C VAL A 285 -8.09 -3.90 18.51
N ALA A 286 -8.10 -3.17 19.63
CA ALA A 286 -8.16 -1.71 19.61
C ALA A 286 -6.94 -1.08 18.91
N VAL A 287 -5.72 -1.50 19.27
CA VAL A 287 -4.47 -1.00 18.67
C VAL A 287 -4.46 -1.26 17.17
N PHE A 288 -4.84 -2.46 16.74
CA PHE A 288 -4.85 -2.85 15.33
C PHE A 288 -5.89 -2.07 14.53
N PHE A 289 -7.10 -1.91 15.10
CA PHE A 289 -8.15 -1.08 14.52
C PHE A 289 -7.71 0.38 14.36
N PHE A 290 -7.19 1.02 15.42
CA PHE A 290 -6.77 2.42 15.37
C PHE A 290 -5.55 2.65 14.48
N MET A 291 -4.64 1.67 14.37
CA MET A 291 -3.53 1.71 13.43
C MET A 291 -4.05 1.72 11.99
N GLY A 292 -5.00 0.83 11.68
CA GLY A 292 -5.71 0.81 10.40
C GLY A 292 -6.48 2.11 10.14
N PHE A 293 -7.22 2.60 11.13
CA PHE A 293 -8.00 3.83 11.04
C PHE A 293 -7.10 5.04 10.74
N ALA A 294 -5.97 5.17 11.43
CA ALA A 294 -5.04 6.26 11.16
C ALA A 294 -4.50 6.21 9.71
N ALA A 295 -4.01 5.04 9.28
CA ALA A 295 -3.47 4.85 7.93
C ALA A 295 -4.53 5.06 6.83
N GLY A 296 -5.76 4.57 7.05
CA GLY A 296 -6.87 4.69 6.11
C GLY A 296 -7.31 6.12 5.87
N GLY A 297 -7.24 6.97 6.89
CA GLY A 297 -7.57 8.38 6.75
C GLY A 297 -6.46 9.23 6.17
N LEU A 298 -5.20 8.87 6.43
CA LEU A 298 -4.04 9.56 5.90
C LEU A 298 -3.91 9.39 4.38
N ASN A 299 -4.27 8.21 3.85
CA ASN A 299 -4.15 7.89 2.42
C ASN A 299 -4.88 8.90 1.50
N PRO A 300 -6.22 9.06 1.58
CA PRO A 300 -6.96 9.93 0.67
C PRO A 300 -6.56 11.40 0.79
N ILE A 301 -6.25 11.89 2.00
CA ILE A 301 -5.86 13.28 2.21
C ILE A 301 -4.48 13.55 1.58
N LEU A 302 -3.49 12.68 1.79
CA LEU A 302 -2.17 12.85 1.19
C LEU A 302 -2.24 12.87 -0.34
N PHE A 303 -2.98 11.93 -0.96
CA PHE A 303 -3.16 11.94 -2.42
C PHE A 303 -3.93 13.16 -2.92
N THR A 304 -4.89 13.67 -2.15
CA THR A 304 -5.59 14.92 -2.46
C THR A 304 -4.64 16.13 -2.42
N MET A 305 -3.81 16.25 -1.39
CA MET A 305 -2.80 17.33 -1.32
C MET A 305 -1.75 17.23 -2.43
N VAL A 306 -1.39 16.03 -2.87
CA VAL A 306 -0.51 15.83 -4.04
C VAL A 306 -1.21 16.33 -5.29
N LYS A 307 -2.46 15.95 -5.52
CA LYS A 307 -3.25 16.44 -6.65
C LYS A 307 -3.34 17.97 -6.66
N GLU A 308 -3.70 18.59 -5.53
CA GLU A 308 -3.80 20.05 -5.39
C GLU A 308 -2.46 20.74 -5.73
N LEU A 309 -1.34 20.24 -5.20
CA LEU A 309 0.01 20.73 -5.51
C LEU A 309 0.35 20.64 -7.01
N LEU A 310 -0.02 19.53 -7.65
CA LEU A 310 0.26 19.32 -9.08
C LEU A 310 -0.60 20.22 -9.97
N THR A 311 -1.87 20.42 -9.60
CA THR A 311 -2.78 21.34 -10.31
C THR A 311 -2.31 22.79 -10.20
N GLU A 312 -1.87 23.24 -9.03
CA GLU A 312 -1.26 24.59 -8.84
C GLU A 312 -0.06 24.82 -9.76
N LYS A 313 0.69 23.75 -10.06
CA LYS A 313 1.88 23.77 -10.92
C LYS A 313 1.60 23.50 -12.40
N GLY A 314 0.35 23.28 -12.79
CA GLY A 314 -0.03 22.94 -14.17
C GLY A 314 0.50 21.58 -14.67
N VAL A 315 0.80 20.65 -13.76
CA VAL A 315 1.33 19.31 -14.10
C VAL A 315 0.23 18.25 -14.06
N GLY A 316 0.30 17.27 -14.98
CA GLY A 316 -0.63 16.15 -15.03
C GLY A 316 -0.67 15.33 -13.74
N VAL A 317 -1.89 15.12 -13.20
CA VAL A 317 -2.12 14.41 -11.94
C VAL A 317 -1.64 12.95 -12.00
N GLY A 318 -1.86 12.25 -13.12
CA GLY A 318 -1.42 10.87 -13.31
C GLY A 318 0.10 10.70 -13.18
N LEU A 319 0.88 11.60 -13.81
CA LEU A 319 2.34 11.61 -13.71
C LEU A 319 2.82 11.79 -12.27
N GLY A 320 2.29 12.79 -11.56
CA GLY A 320 2.74 13.05 -10.20
C GLY A 320 2.29 12.00 -9.17
N ILE A 321 1.11 11.39 -9.36
CA ILE A 321 0.70 10.21 -8.57
C ILE A 321 1.61 9.02 -8.83
N GLY A 322 1.93 8.74 -10.10
CA GLY A 322 2.85 7.66 -10.48
C GLY A 322 4.28 7.87 -9.96
N LEU A 323 4.72 9.12 -9.80
CA LEU A 323 6.02 9.46 -9.21
C LEU A 323 6.04 9.38 -7.68
N ILE A 324 4.91 9.67 -7.00
CA ILE A 324 4.90 9.70 -5.54
C ILE A 324 4.55 8.34 -4.91
N ASN A 325 3.69 7.55 -5.56
CA ASN A 325 3.24 6.24 -5.08
C ASN A 325 4.39 5.26 -4.76
N PRO A 326 5.50 5.20 -5.53
CA PRO A 326 6.69 4.42 -5.16
C PRO A 326 7.15 4.66 -3.73
N SER A 327 7.03 5.87 -3.19
CA SER A 327 7.53 6.20 -1.86
C SER A 327 6.97 5.28 -0.77
N ALA A 328 5.66 4.97 -0.83
CA ALA A 328 5.02 4.06 0.10
C ALA A 328 5.62 2.65 0.00
N PHE A 329 5.72 2.11 -1.21
CA PHE A 329 6.13 0.72 -1.46
C PHE A 329 7.64 0.49 -1.33
N VAL A 330 8.47 1.48 -1.64
CA VAL A 330 9.90 1.46 -1.28
C VAL A 330 10.03 1.43 0.25
N GLY A 331 9.18 2.18 0.96
CA GLY A 331 9.04 2.07 2.41
C GLY A 331 8.76 0.64 2.85
N VAL A 332 7.75 -0.02 2.26
CA VAL A 332 7.42 -1.41 2.62
C VAL A 332 8.60 -2.35 2.38
N ALA A 333 9.25 -2.25 1.22
CA ALA A 333 10.39 -3.07 0.88
C ALA A 333 11.55 -2.88 1.88
N PHE A 334 11.85 -1.63 2.22
CA PHE A 334 12.85 -1.26 3.22
C PHE A 334 12.51 -1.83 4.60
N TYR A 335 11.31 -1.54 5.12
CA TYR A 335 10.92 -1.99 6.46
C TYR A 335 10.83 -3.50 6.54
N GLN A 336 10.28 -4.22 5.56
CA GLN A 336 10.24 -5.69 5.59
C GLN A 336 11.63 -6.31 5.66
N THR A 337 12.59 -5.75 4.92
CA THR A 337 13.99 -6.21 4.94
C THR A 337 14.63 -5.92 6.30
N VAL A 338 14.57 -4.67 6.77
CA VAL A 338 15.23 -4.25 8.01
C VAL A 338 14.62 -4.92 9.23
N THR A 339 13.29 -4.94 9.34
CA THR A 339 12.61 -5.58 10.48
C THR A 339 12.84 -7.10 10.48
N GLY A 340 12.92 -7.74 9.31
CA GLY A 340 13.33 -9.15 9.21
C GLY A 340 14.75 -9.41 9.71
N TYR A 341 15.66 -8.49 9.43
CA TYR A 341 17.03 -8.54 9.96
C TYR A 341 17.09 -8.34 11.47
N VAL A 342 16.36 -7.35 12.00
CA VAL A 342 16.31 -7.03 13.43
C VAL A 342 15.66 -8.16 14.23
N ILE A 343 14.53 -8.71 13.77
CA ILE A 343 13.88 -9.87 14.41
C ILE A 343 14.76 -11.12 14.32
N GLY A 344 15.49 -11.26 13.21
CA GLY A 344 16.40 -12.38 12.98
C GLY A 344 17.73 -12.31 13.75
N HIS A 345 18.07 -11.17 14.36
CA HIS A 345 19.30 -11.00 15.15
C HIS A 345 19.13 -11.59 16.56
N GLY A 346 19.75 -12.76 16.84
CA GLY A 346 19.71 -13.46 18.14
C GLY A 346 19.97 -14.99 18.05
N SER A 347 20.09 -15.67 19.20
CA SER A 347 20.41 -17.10 19.31
C SER A 347 19.37 -18.01 18.61
N ALA A 348 19.85 -19.12 18.02
CA ALA A 348 19.20 -19.81 16.90
C ALA A 348 17.85 -20.52 17.14
N VAL A 349 17.39 -20.67 18.38
CA VAL A 349 16.40 -21.72 18.72
C VAL A 349 14.94 -21.22 18.86
N GLN A 350 14.64 -19.91 18.91
CA GLN A 350 13.26 -19.37 19.02
C GLN A 350 13.00 -18.10 18.16
N ARG A 351 13.41 -18.11 16.89
CA ARG A 351 13.57 -16.90 16.05
C ARG A 351 12.29 -16.14 15.61
N LEU A 352 11.10 -16.72 15.67
CA LEU A 352 9.82 -16.05 15.34
C LEU A 352 8.89 -15.87 16.56
N SER A 353 9.35 -16.28 17.74
CA SER A 353 8.65 -16.12 19.01
C SER A 353 9.40 -15.18 19.96
N SER A 354 10.52 -14.59 19.51
CA SER A 354 11.35 -13.69 20.32
C SER A 354 10.67 -12.33 20.48
N THR A 355 10.11 -12.09 21.66
CA THR A 355 9.48 -10.80 21.99
C THR A 355 10.46 -9.64 21.91
N ALA A 356 11.72 -9.85 22.29
CA ALA A 356 12.77 -8.83 22.19
C ALA A 356 13.06 -8.43 20.73
N GLY A 357 13.09 -9.40 19.81
CA GLY A 357 13.27 -9.14 18.38
C GLY A 357 12.14 -8.28 17.80
N TYR A 358 10.89 -8.62 18.13
CA TYR A 358 9.73 -7.81 17.76
C TYR A 358 9.77 -6.41 18.37
N ARG A 359 10.09 -6.30 19.66
CA ARG A 359 10.19 -5.01 20.35
C ARG A 359 11.21 -4.09 19.67
N ASN A 360 12.39 -4.60 19.31
CA ASN A 360 13.42 -3.82 18.63
C ASN A 360 13.01 -3.40 17.21
N ALA A 361 12.41 -4.31 16.44
CA ALA A 361 11.92 -3.99 15.10
C ALA A 361 10.77 -2.98 15.13
N PHE A 362 9.88 -3.07 16.11
CA PHE A 362 8.76 -2.14 16.27
C PHE A 362 9.19 -0.81 16.88
N LEU A 363 10.27 -0.76 17.66
CA LEU A 363 10.88 0.48 18.13
C LEU A 363 11.36 1.33 16.93
N LEU A 364 11.99 0.70 15.93
CA LEU A 364 12.33 1.38 14.68
C LEU A 364 11.09 1.99 14.03
N CYS A 365 10.01 1.21 13.89
CA CYS A 365 8.74 1.70 13.33
C CYS A 365 8.16 2.86 14.16
N ALA A 366 8.18 2.77 15.50
CA ALA A 366 7.67 3.80 16.40
C ALA A 366 8.44 5.11 16.29
N VAL A 367 9.78 5.05 16.28
CA VAL A 367 10.64 6.23 16.11
C VAL A 367 10.39 6.90 14.77
N THR A 368 10.32 6.13 13.69
CA THR A 368 10.07 6.70 12.35
C THR A 368 8.66 7.23 12.17
N SER A 369 7.66 6.65 12.86
CA SER A 369 6.28 7.18 12.88
C SER A 369 6.19 8.48 13.66
N LEU A 370 6.94 8.61 14.76
CA LEU A 370 7.06 9.85 15.51
C LEU A 370 7.79 10.92 14.68
N PHE A 371 8.84 10.56 13.95
CA PHE A 371 9.49 11.44 13.00
C PHE A 371 8.52 11.91 11.90
N ALA A 372 7.73 11.00 11.34
CA ALA A 372 6.67 11.35 10.38
C ALA A 372 5.66 12.33 10.97
N PHE A 373 5.25 12.15 12.24
CA PHE A 373 4.40 13.11 12.94
C PHE A 373 5.04 14.50 12.98
N PHE A 374 6.32 14.62 13.33
CA PHE A 374 7.01 15.92 13.30
C PHE A 374 7.09 16.53 11.89
N LEU A 375 7.28 15.70 10.85
CA LEU A 375 7.28 16.16 9.46
C LEU A 375 5.94 16.83 9.06
N THR A 376 4.82 16.44 9.67
CA THR A 376 3.51 17.03 9.34
C THR A 376 3.41 18.52 9.67
N PHE A 377 4.17 19.01 10.66
CA PHE A 377 4.17 20.44 11.00
C PHE A 377 4.78 21.32 9.89
N PHE A 378 5.65 20.75 9.05
CA PHE A 378 6.26 21.44 7.91
C PHE A 378 5.39 21.41 6.64
N LEU A 379 4.25 20.73 6.66
CA LEU A 379 3.31 20.75 5.53
C LEU A 379 2.69 22.14 5.37
N LYS A 380 2.61 22.59 4.11
CA LYS A 380 1.82 23.75 3.70
C LYS A 380 0.34 23.33 3.67
N GLU A 381 -0.53 24.16 4.23
CA GLU A 381 -1.99 23.99 4.08
C GLU A 381 -2.37 24.21 2.62
N THR A 382 -3.16 23.29 2.05
CA THR A 382 -3.57 23.30 0.64
C THR A 382 -5.08 23.45 0.47
N TYR A 383 -5.85 23.46 1.56
CA TYR A 383 -7.29 23.69 1.47
C TYR A 383 -7.59 25.06 0.84
N PRO A 384 -8.49 25.15 -0.17
CA PRO A 384 -8.83 26.42 -0.81
C PRO A 384 -9.40 27.39 0.24
N ARG A 385 -8.71 28.52 0.48
CA ARG A 385 -9.33 29.62 1.22
C ARG A 385 -10.37 30.24 0.29
N THR A 386 -11.64 30.17 0.67
CA THR A 386 -12.67 31.05 0.09
C THR A 386 -12.18 32.49 0.30
N GLN A 387 -11.83 33.16 -0.80
CA GLN A 387 -11.68 34.60 -0.84
C GLN A 387 -13.06 35.25 -0.74
#